data_AF-A0AAW2I0Q6-F1
#
_entry.id   AF-A0AAW2I0Q6-F1
#
_cell.length_a   1.000
_cell.length_b   1.000
_cell.length_c   1.000
_cell.angle_alpha   90.00
_cell.angle_beta   90.00
_cell.angle_gamma   90.00
#
_symmetry.space_group_name_H-M   'P 1'
#
loop_
_entity.id
_entity.type
_entity.pdbx_description
1 polymer ?
#
loop_
_entity_poly.entity_id
_entity_poly.type
_entity_poly.pdbx_seq_one_letter_code
_entity_poly.pdbx_strand_id
1 'polypeptide(L)'
;MKIAGLSIIAFYLVGFSSCAEDESKNSITPEDIKPGYLPHGPLVKCSFLPIEFIDCEEPFDHKGNKTAKEESGKGCVKFGGFRYEDVERATVTCEVLPDIECFGPRTFKRDGVPCVRYKGHYFTTTLIYSILLGFLGMDRFSLAQTGTAVGKLLTLGGVGIWWLVDVVLLVTGSLQPEDSSNWNPYV
;
A
#
# COMPACT_ATOMS: atom_id res chain seq x y z
N MET A 1 -41.44 65.47 33.52
CA MET A 1 -40.64 66.23 32.53
C MET A 1 -39.43 65.34 32.20
N LYS A 2 -39.52 64.53 31.12
CA LYS A 2 -38.69 64.58 29.89
C LYS A 2 -37.21 64.21 30.18
N ILE A 3 -36.52 63.23 29.55
CA ILE A 3 -36.55 62.70 28.16
C ILE A 3 -35.88 61.28 28.12
N ALA A 4 -36.22 60.51 27.07
CA ALA A 4 -35.63 59.31 26.46
C ALA A 4 -34.08 59.19 26.51
N GLY A 5 -33.40 58.06 26.26
CA GLY A 5 -33.74 56.75 25.71
C GLY A 5 -32.45 56.06 25.21
N LEU A 6 -32.57 54.78 24.85
CA LEU A 6 -31.67 53.98 24.00
C LEU A 6 -30.30 53.49 24.54
N SER A 7 -30.30 52.19 24.85
CA SER A 7 -29.48 51.16 24.20
C SER A 7 -27.96 51.14 24.44
N ILE A 8 -27.52 50.40 25.46
CA ILE A 8 -26.33 49.53 25.36
C ILE A 8 -26.67 48.21 26.04
N ILE A 9 -27.02 47.24 25.20
CA ILE A 9 -27.46 45.89 25.55
C ILE A 9 -26.24 45.00 25.76
N ALA A 10 -26.32 44.19 26.84
CA ALA A 10 -25.74 42.86 27.03
C ALA A 10 -24.22 42.68 26.98
N PHE A 11 -23.53 42.76 28.12
CA PHE A 11 -22.27 42.00 28.34
C PHE A 11 -21.99 41.55 29.78
N TYR A 12 -22.89 41.73 30.76
CA TYR A 12 -22.59 41.46 32.17
C TYR A 12 -23.53 40.45 32.86
N LEU A 13 -23.79 39.30 32.25
CA LEU A 13 -24.26 38.14 33.00
C LEU A 13 -23.39 36.93 32.64
N VAL A 14 -22.30 36.79 33.38
CA VAL A 14 -21.60 35.51 33.54
C VAL A 14 -22.60 34.57 34.19
N GLY A 15 -23.30 33.82 33.35
CA GLY A 15 -24.21 32.76 33.77
C GLY A 15 -23.39 31.58 34.27
N PHE A 16 -23.53 31.28 35.56
CA PHE A 16 -23.30 29.94 36.08
C PHE A 16 -24.29 29.00 35.40
N SER A 17 -23.86 28.29 34.36
CA SER A 17 -24.61 27.17 33.81
C SER A 17 -24.06 25.90 34.43
N SER A 18 -24.85 25.35 35.36
CA SER A 18 -24.66 24.03 35.96
C SER A 18 -24.51 22.98 34.87
N CYS A 19 -23.49 22.11 34.96
CA CYS A 19 -23.51 20.85 34.22
C CYS A 19 -24.72 20.05 34.71
N ALA A 20 -25.71 19.86 33.84
CA ALA A 20 -26.79 18.92 34.08
C ALA A 20 -26.23 17.50 33.96
N GLU A 21 -26.28 16.75 35.05
CA GLU A 21 -26.18 15.29 35.02
C GLU A 21 -27.46 14.76 34.36
N ASP A 22 -27.35 14.33 33.09
CA ASP A 22 -28.40 13.55 32.44
C ASP A 22 -28.27 12.10 32.94
N GLU A 23 -29.03 11.77 33.99
CA GLU A 23 -29.18 10.41 34.49
C GLU A 23 -30.08 9.63 33.52
N SER A 24 -29.55 9.30 32.34
CA SER A 24 -30.19 8.36 31.42
C SER A 24 -30.14 6.97 32.03
N LYS A 25 -31.18 6.64 32.82
CA LYS A 25 -31.48 5.27 33.24
C LYS A 25 -31.91 4.46 32.01
N ASN A 26 -30.94 4.03 31.23
CA ASN A 26 -31.14 2.95 30.29
C ASN A 26 -30.75 1.65 31.00
N SER A 27 -31.70 0.73 31.13
CA SER A 27 -31.45 -0.61 31.62
C SER A 27 -30.57 -1.34 30.61
N ILE A 28 -29.26 -1.26 30.80
CA ILE A 28 -28.28 -1.94 29.96
C ILE A 28 -28.23 -3.41 30.42
N THR A 29 -28.66 -4.31 29.54
CA THR A 29 -28.32 -5.74 29.66
C THR A 29 -26.79 -5.87 29.54
N PRO A 30 -26.14 -6.82 30.23
CA PRO A 30 -24.67 -6.95 30.22
C PRO A 30 -24.06 -7.23 28.82
N GLU A 31 -24.89 -7.42 27.79
CA GLU A 31 -24.47 -7.73 26.43
C GLU A 31 -24.29 -6.50 25.53
N ASP A 32 -24.72 -5.29 25.96
CA ASP A 32 -24.70 -4.09 25.10
C ASP A 32 -23.70 -2.99 25.51
N ILE A 33 -22.85 -3.25 26.52
CA ILE A 33 -21.68 -2.40 26.77
C ILE A 33 -20.54 -2.93 25.90
N LYS A 34 -20.47 -2.51 24.63
CA LYS A 34 -19.17 -2.58 23.94
C LYS A 34 -18.24 -1.65 24.73
N PRO A 35 -17.22 -2.15 25.45
CA PRO A 35 -16.31 -1.25 26.14
C PRO A 35 -15.72 -0.32 25.10
N GLY A 36 -15.75 0.99 25.34
CA GLY A 36 -15.05 1.94 24.49
C GLY A 36 -13.57 1.55 24.38
N TYR A 37 -12.89 1.96 23.31
CA TYR A 37 -11.47 1.67 23.16
C TYR A 37 -10.68 2.21 24.37
N LEU A 38 -10.04 1.32 25.13
CA LEU A 38 -9.15 1.70 26.23
C LEU A 38 -7.70 1.76 25.71
N PRO A 39 -7.09 2.95 25.58
CA PRO A 39 -5.73 3.08 25.06
C PRO A 39 -4.66 2.47 25.99
N HIS A 40 -4.95 2.36 27.28
CA HIS A 40 -4.09 1.70 28.27
C HIS A 40 -4.45 0.23 28.50
N GLY A 41 -5.44 -0.29 27.76
CA GLY A 41 -5.81 -1.69 27.80
C GLY A 41 -4.81 -2.57 27.03
N PRO A 42 -4.90 -3.91 27.21
CA PRO A 42 -4.03 -4.85 26.50
C PRO A 42 -4.36 -4.98 25.00
N LEU A 43 -5.57 -4.58 24.57
CA LEU A 43 -6.04 -4.75 23.19
C LEU A 43 -5.71 -3.53 22.32
N VAL A 44 -4.88 -3.74 21.31
CA VAL A 44 -4.61 -2.75 20.25
C VAL A 44 -5.77 -2.68 19.25
N LYS A 45 -5.95 -1.54 18.56
CA LYS A 45 -6.93 -1.44 17.47
C LYS A 45 -6.58 -2.39 16.32
N CYS A 46 -7.57 -3.13 15.81
CA CYS A 46 -7.41 -3.99 14.64
C CYS A 46 -6.85 -3.22 13.42
N SER A 47 -7.27 -1.96 13.25
CA SER A 47 -6.81 -1.10 12.14
C SER A 47 -5.34 -0.69 12.21
N PHE A 48 -4.63 -0.93 13.32
CA PHE A 48 -3.20 -0.63 13.50
C PHE A 48 -2.33 -1.89 13.52
N LEU A 49 -2.93 -3.05 13.38
CA LEU A 49 -2.20 -4.31 13.36
C LEU A 49 -1.24 -4.34 12.14
N PRO A 50 0.02 -4.75 12.30
CA PRO A 50 0.97 -4.78 11.19
C PRO A 50 0.64 -5.91 10.19
N ILE A 51 1.26 -5.87 9.01
CA ILE A 51 0.91 -6.72 7.86
C ILE A 51 1.10 -8.22 8.11
N GLU A 52 1.90 -8.60 9.09
CA GLU A 52 2.18 -10.01 9.42
C GLU A 52 1.02 -10.69 10.16
N PHE A 53 0.07 -9.92 10.70
CA PHE A 53 -1.06 -10.41 11.49
C PHE A 53 -2.43 -10.15 10.84
N ILE A 54 -2.42 -9.69 9.59
CA ILE A 54 -3.62 -9.46 8.79
C ILE A 54 -3.45 -10.10 7.43
N ASP A 55 -4.55 -10.60 6.87
CA ASP A 55 -4.62 -11.08 5.50
C ASP A 55 -5.34 -10.03 4.65
N CYS A 56 -4.69 -9.53 3.60
CA CYS A 56 -5.21 -8.46 2.77
C CYS A 56 -5.44 -8.96 1.35
N GLU A 57 -6.58 -8.59 0.79
CA GLU A 57 -6.88 -8.85 -0.61
C GLU A 57 -5.91 -8.08 -1.51
N GLU A 58 -5.40 -8.74 -2.55
CA GLU A 58 -4.48 -8.11 -3.48
C GLU A 58 -5.17 -6.98 -4.27
N PRO A 59 -4.48 -5.85 -4.57
CA PRO A 59 -5.07 -4.78 -5.34
C PRO A 59 -5.50 -5.23 -6.75
N PHE A 60 -6.72 -4.89 -7.15
CA PHE A 60 -7.21 -5.16 -8.49
C PHE A 60 -6.49 -4.31 -9.54
N ASP A 61 -6.26 -4.89 -10.73
CA ASP A 61 -5.61 -4.22 -11.86
C ASP A 61 -6.63 -3.68 -12.85
N HIS A 62 -6.72 -2.34 -12.90
CA HIS A 62 -7.59 -1.61 -13.82
C HIS A 62 -6.97 -1.42 -15.21
N LYS A 63 -5.75 -1.94 -15.47
CA LYS A 63 -5.09 -1.95 -16.78
C LYS A 63 -5.05 -0.58 -17.47
N GLY A 64 -4.77 0.49 -16.71
CA GLY A 64 -4.73 1.85 -17.26
C GLY A 64 -6.08 2.59 -17.25
N ASN A 65 -7.19 1.94 -16.87
CA ASN A 65 -8.50 2.58 -16.83
C ASN A 65 -8.71 3.35 -15.51
N LYS A 66 -8.60 4.69 -15.59
CA LYS A 66 -8.79 5.59 -14.44
C LYS A 66 -10.23 5.62 -13.94
N THR A 67 -11.21 5.59 -14.84
CA THR A 67 -12.64 5.63 -14.50
C THR A 67 -13.05 4.42 -13.65
N ALA A 68 -12.57 3.23 -14.02
CA ALA A 68 -12.86 2.01 -13.26
C ALA A 68 -12.28 2.04 -11.83
N LYS A 69 -11.13 2.70 -11.63
CA LYS A 69 -10.56 2.92 -10.29
C LYS A 69 -11.43 3.86 -9.46
N GLU A 70 -11.94 4.95 -10.05
CA GLU A 70 -12.81 5.90 -9.35
C GLU A 70 -14.14 5.26 -8.94
N GLU A 71 -14.71 4.41 -9.79
CA GLU A 71 -15.97 3.70 -9.50
C GLU A 71 -15.83 2.64 -8.40
N SER A 72 -14.73 1.88 -8.42
CA SER A 72 -14.49 0.80 -7.44
C SER A 72 -13.90 1.30 -6.13
N GLY A 73 -13.21 2.45 -6.14
CA GLY A 73 -12.52 3.02 -4.98
C GLY A 73 -11.43 2.10 -4.39
N LYS A 74 -10.98 1.08 -5.14
CA LYS A 74 -9.95 0.09 -4.75
C LYS A 74 -9.12 -0.31 -5.97
N GLY A 75 -7.90 -0.77 -5.75
CA GLY A 75 -6.99 -1.22 -6.81
C GLY A 75 -6.15 -0.10 -7.45
N CYS A 76 -5.46 -0.47 -8.52
CA CYS A 76 -4.40 0.34 -9.15
C CYS A 76 -4.65 0.51 -10.64
N VAL A 77 -4.29 1.68 -11.18
CA VAL A 77 -4.30 1.93 -12.63
C VAL A 77 -3.03 1.39 -13.26
N LYS A 78 -1.91 1.57 -12.56
CA LYS A 78 -0.58 1.16 -13.01
C LYS A 78 0.10 0.38 -11.89
N PHE A 79 0.65 -0.78 -12.25
CA PHE A 79 1.53 -1.55 -11.39
C PHE A 79 3.00 -1.24 -11.67
N GLY A 80 3.79 -1.26 -10.61
CA GLY A 80 5.23 -1.06 -10.63
C GLY A 80 5.68 0.40 -10.62
N GLY A 81 6.99 0.55 -10.54
CA GLY A 81 7.67 1.84 -10.44
C GLY A 81 9.10 1.62 -9.93
N PHE A 82 10.06 2.37 -10.45
CA PHE A 82 11.45 2.24 -10.01
C PHE A 82 11.73 3.03 -8.73
N ARG A 83 11.07 4.18 -8.58
CA ARG A 83 11.20 5.05 -7.41
C ARG A 83 9.97 4.93 -6.53
N TYR A 84 10.16 5.06 -5.22
CA TYR A 84 9.06 5.03 -4.25
C TYR A 84 7.98 6.09 -4.51
N GLU A 85 8.37 7.24 -5.08
CA GLU A 85 7.44 8.35 -5.41
C GLU A 85 6.52 8.02 -6.60
N ASP A 86 6.97 7.17 -7.52
CA ASP A 86 6.25 6.84 -8.75
C ASP A 86 5.27 5.67 -8.56
N VAL A 87 5.39 4.94 -7.45
CA VAL A 87 4.57 3.77 -7.14
C VAL A 87 3.20 4.24 -6.63
N GLU A 88 2.17 3.87 -7.39
CA GLU A 88 0.79 4.11 -7.00
C GLU A 88 0.45 3.33 -5.71
N ARG A 89 -0.42 3.89 -4.86
CA ARG A 89 -0.89 3.24 -3.65
C ARG A 89 -2.39 3.01 -3.74
N ALA A 90 -2.81 1.82 -3.33
CA ALA A 90 -4.20 1.41 -3.32
C ALA A 90 -4.71 1.20 -1.90
N THR A 91 -6.03 1.29 -1.77
CA THR A 91 -6.76 0.87 -0.60
C THR A 91 -7.23 -0.56 -0.81
N VAL A 92 -6.89 -1.45 0.12
CA VAL A 92 -7.29 -2.86 0.10
C VAL A 92 -8.17 -3.21 1.30
N THR A 93 -8.94 -4.27 1.18
CA THR A 93 -9.67 -4.85 2.31
C THR A 93 -8.76 -5.84 3.00
N CYS A 94 -8.63 -5.73 4.32
CA CYS A 94 -7.88 -6.68 5.13
C CYS A 94 -8.75 -7.29 6.20
N GLU A 95 -8.43 -8.52 6.57
CA GLU A 95 -9.03 -9.29 7.64
C GLU A 95 -7.96 -9.69 8.67
N VAL A 96 -8.30 -9.66 9.95
CA VAL A 96 -7.39 -10.06 11.03
C VAL A 96 -7.34 -11.58 11.15
N LEU A 97 -6.13 -12.14 11.28
CA LEU A 97 -5.95 -13.59 11.49
C LEU A 97 -6.73 -14.09 12.73
N PRO A 98 -7.31 -15.31 12.67
CA PRO A 98 -8.24 -15.80 13.68
C PRO A 98 -7.66 -15.83 15.11
N ASP A 99 -6.36 -16.09 15.25
CA ASP A 99 -5.67 -16.23 16.54
C ASP A 99 -5.22 -14.90 17.17
N ILE A 100 -5.50 -13.76 16.52
CA ILE A 100 -5.10 -12.45 17.02
C ILE A 100 -6.31 -11.70 17.58
N GLU A 101 -6.21 -11.32 18.86
CA GLU A 101 -7.19 -10.50 19.57
C GLU A 101 -6.88 -9.01 19.42
N CYS A 102 -7.86 -8.25 18.94
CA CYS A 102 -7.75 -6.81 18.75
C CYS A 102 -9.10 -6.14 18.98
N PHE A 103 -9.06 -4.83 19.22
CA PHE A 103 -10.25 -4.02 19.45
C PHE A 103 -10.79 -3.45 18.13
N GLY A 104 -12.07 -3.70 17.82
CA GLY A 104 -12.79 -3.12 16.68
C GLY A 104 -13.23 -4.16 15.63
N PRO A 105 -13.58 -3.72 14.41
CA PRO A 105 -13.97 -4.63 13.33
C PRO A 105 -12.76 -5.42 12.85
N ARG A 106 -12.93 -6.75 12.70
CA ARG A 106 -11.90 -7.67 12.20
C ARG A 106 -11.62 -7.49 10.71
N THR A 107 -12.56 -6.91 9.97
CA THR A 107 -12.40 -6.52 8.56
C THR A 107 -12.36 -5.01 8.43
N PHE A 108 -11.34 -4.49 7.77
CA PHE A 108 -11.13 -3.04 7.64
C PHE A 108 -10.43 -2.69 6.33
N LYS A 109 -10.51 -1.41 5.94
CA LYS A 109 -9.81 -0.89 4.77
C LYS A 109 -8.43 -0.39 5.19
N ARG A 110 -7.39 -0.79 4.47
CA ARG A 110 -6.01 -0.33 4.65
C ARG A 110 -5.60 0.51 3.47
N ASP A 111 -5.28 1.77 3.76
CA ASP A 111 -4.75 2.70 2.79
C ASP A 111 -3.22 2.58 2.71
N GLY A 112 -2.67 2.94 1.56
CA GLY A 112 -1.22 3.07 1.40
C GLY A 112 -0.49 1.78 0.99
N VAL A 113 -1.21 0.74 0.57
CA VAL A 113 -0.59 -0.49 0.06
C VAL A 113 0.02 -0.23 -1.32
N PRO A 114 1.32 -0.48 -1.53
CA PRO A 114 1.97 -0.21 -2.81
C PRO A 114 1.48 -1.14 -3.91
N CYS A 115 1.22 -0.58 -5.10
CA CYS A 115 0.81 -1.29 -6.30
C CYS A 115 2.01 -1.97 -6.98
N VAL A 116 2.62 -2.93 -6.30
CA VAL A 116 3.76 -3.72 -6.81
C VAL A 116 3.38 -5.20 -6.88
N ARG A 117 3.94 -5.90 -7.87
CA ARG A 117 3.78 -7.35 -8.04
C ARG A 117 5.16 -7.98 -8.11
N TYR A 118 5.38 -9.07 -7.39
CA TYR A 118 6.62 -9.85 -7.43
C TYR A 118 6.35 -11.20 -8.09
N LYS A 119 7.18 -11.58 -9.07
CA LYS A 119 7.07 -12.86 -9.80
C LYS A 119 8.28 -13.77 -9.59
N GLY A 120 9.01 -13.57 -8.49
CA GLY A 120 10.21 -14.36 -8.17
C GLY A 120 11.47 -13.96 -8.97
N HIS A 121 11.47 -12.78 -9.60
CA HIS A 121 12.66 -12.22 -10.22
C HIS A 121 13.49 -11.49 -9.17
N TYR A 122 14.75 -11.90 -9.03
CA TYR A 122 15.70 -11.31 -8.09
C TYR A 122 16.76 -10.53 -8.86
N PHE A 123 16.93 -9.26 -8.50
CA PHE A 123 17.92 -8.39 -9.15
C PHE A 123 19.33 -8.98 -9.05
N THR A 124 19.70 -9.46 -7.86
CA THR A 124 21.02 -10.06 -7.59
C THR A 124 21.25 -11.32 -8.42
N THR A 125 20.27 -12.21 -8.52
CA THR A 125 20.39 -13.46 -9.29
C THR A 125 20.55 -13.15 -10.79
N THR A 126 19.76 -12.21 -11.32
CA THR A 126 19.91 -11.78 -12.71
C THR A 126 21.26 -11.11 -12.97
N LEU A 127 21.74 -10.27 -12.05
CA LEU A 127 23.06 -9.65 -12.14
C LEU A 127 24.17 -10.71 -12.19
N ILE A 128 24.11 -11.73 -11.33
CA ILE A 128 25.08 -12.84 -11.31
C ILE A 128 25.04 -13.60 -12.64
N TYR A 129 23.85 -13.91 -13.16
CA TYR A 129 23.71 -14.56 -14.47
C TYR A 129 24.22 -13.66 -15.61
N SER A 130 24.07 -12.35 -15.52
CA SER A 130 24.59 -11.41 -16.50
C SER A 130 26.13 -11.40 -16.49
N ILE A 131 26.75 -11.42 -15.31
CA ILE A 131 28.22 -11.43 -15.18
C ILE A 131 28.82 -12.78 -15.62
N LEU A 132 28.26 -13.90 -15.14
CA LEU A 132 28.83 -15.24 -15.36
C LEU A 132 28.42 -15.88 -16.70
N LEU A 133 27.18 -15.66 -17.13
CA LEU A 133 26.54 -16.35 -18.25
C LEU A 133 25.97 -15.37 -19.29
N GLY A 134 26.34 -14.09 -19.22
CA GLY A 134 25.82 -13.07 -20.13
C GLY A 134 26.28 -13.24 -21.59
N PHE A 135 27.39 -13.94 -21.84
CA PHE A 135 27.78 -14.33 -23.21
C PHE A 135 26.77 -15.30 -23.87
N LEU A 136 26.04 -16.08 -23.07
CA LEU A 136 24.94 -16.95 -23.52
C LEU A 136 23.58 -16.23 -23.48
N GLY A 137 23.51 -15.02 -22.91
CA GLY A 137 22.26 -14.28 -22.74
C GLY A 137 21.27 -14.89 -21.73
N MET A 138 21.75 -15.68 -20.76
CA MET A 138 20.90 -16.35 -19.77
C MET A 138 20.10 -15.36 -18.90
N ASP A 139 20.70 -14.20 -18.60
CA ASP A 139 20.05 -13.09 -17.92
C ASP A 139 18.77 -12.65 -18.63
N ARG A 140 18.80 -12.50 -19.95
CA ARG A 140 17.69 -12.04 -20.77
C ARG A 140 16.57 -13.10 -20.91
N PHE A 141 16.95 -14.38 -20.97
CA PHE A 141 15.99 -15.50 -20.94
C PHE A 141 15.21 -15.54 -19.62
N SER A 142 15.87 -15.25 -18.49
CA SER A 142 15.24 -15.24 -17.18
C SER A 142 14.21 -14.11 -16.98
N LEU A 143 14.28 -13.06 -17.80
CA LEU A 143 13.35 -11.93 -17.78
C LEU A 143 12.20 -12.07 -18.79
N ALA A 144 12.06 -13.26 -19.42
CA ALA A 144 11.11 -13.58 -20.48
C ALA A 144 11.30 -12.81 -21.81
N GLN A 145 12.38 -12.03 -21.96
CA GLN A 145 12.69 -11.27 -23.18
C GLN A 145 13.39 -12.15 -24.24
N THR A 146 12.70 -13.20 -24.65
CA THR A 146 13.21 -14.27 -25.52
C THR A 146 13.72 -13.77 -26.87
N GLY A 147 13.06 -12.78 -27.48
CA GLY A 147 13.47 -12.23 -28.79
C GLY A 147 14.89 -11.64 -28.77
N THR A 148 15.18 -10.79 -27.78
CA THR A 148 16.53 -10.20 -27.61
C THR A 148 17.57 -11.23 -27.17
N ALA A 149 17.16 -12.24 -26.40
CA ALA A 149 18.03 -13.33 -25.97
C ALA A 149 18.50 -14.21 -27.14
N VAL A 150 17.59 -14.55 -28.06
CA VAL A 150 17.91 -15.31 -29.28
C VAL A 150 18.79 -14.49 -30.22
N GLY A 151 18.57 -13.18 -30.34
CA GLY A 151 19.44 -12.29 -31.13
C GLY A 151 20.90 -12.30 -30.66
N LYS A 152 21.14 -12.36 -29.35
CA LYS A 152 22.49 -12.53 -28.78
C LYS A 152 23.12 -13.87 -29.17
N LEU A 153 22.36 -14.96 -29.07
CA LEU A 153 22.85 -16.29 -29.42
C LEU A 153 23.21 -16.40 -30.91
N LEU A 154 22.38 -15.87 -31.79
CA LEU A 154 22.64 -15.88 -33.24
C LEU A 154 23.84 -15.02 -33.64
N THR A 155 24.15 -13.99 -32.85
CA THR A 155 25.35 -13.15 -33.03
C THR A 155 26.58 -13.67 -32.27
N LEU A 156 26.55 -14.93 -31.81
CA LEU A 156 27.60 -15.59 -31.02
C LEU A 156 27.99 -14.82 -29.74
N GLY A 157 27.04 -14.12 -29.12
CA GLY A 157 27.28 -13.33 -27.92
C GLY A 157 28.16 -12.10 -28.17
N GLY A 158 28.16 -11.58 -29.41
CA GLY A 158 28.68 -10.26 -29.77
C GLY A 158 30.03 -9.88 -29.14
N VAL A 159 31.09 -10.67 -29.32
CA VAL A 159 32.51 -10.35 -28.97
C VAL A 159 32.69 -9.63 -27.61
N GLY A 160 31.85 -9.94 -26.61
CA GLY A 160 31.88 -9.28 -25.29
C GLY A 160 31.32 -7.84 -25.20
N ILE A 161 31.03 -7.17 -26.31
CA ILE A 161 30.45 -5.81 -26.31
C ILE A 161 28.99 -5.87 -25.84
N TRP A 162 28.23 -6.84 -26.33
CA TRP A 162 26.84 -7.03 -25.92
C TRP A 162 26.72 -7.30 -24.42
N TRP A 163 27.58 -8.16 -23.89
CA TRP A 163 27.69 -8.44 -22.47
C TRP A 163 27.85 -7.16 -21.64
N LEU A 164 28.78 -6.26 -22.02
CA LEU A 164 29.01 -5.01 -21.30
C LEU A 164 27.78 -4.08 -21.34
N VAL A 165 27.13 -3.97 -22.51
CA VAL A 165 25.92 -3.14 -22.67
C VAL A 165 24.78 -3.67 -21.79
N ASP A 166 24.58 -4.99 -21.73
CA ASP A 166 23.53 -5.58 -20.91
C ASP A 166 23.77 -5.39 -19.41
N VAL A 167 25.01 -5.54 -18.93
CA VAL A 167 25.36 -5.25 -17.54
C VAL A 167 25.05 -3.80 -17.20
N VAL A 168 25.42 -2.85 -18.07
CA VAL A 168 25.12 -1.42 -17.87
C VAL A 168 23.61 -1.17 -17.88
N LEU A 169 22.86 -1.78 -18.81
CA LEU A 169 21.41 -1.61 -18.91
C LEU A 169 20.66 -2.18 -17.70
N LEU A 170 21.16 -3.28 -17.12
CA LEU A 170 20.62 -3.90 -15.91
C LEU A 170 20.90 -3.02 -14.68
N VAL A 171 22.15 -2.60 -14.49
CA VAL A 171 22.54 -1.77 -13.33
C VAL A 171 21.87 -0.40 -13.35
N THR A 172 21.64 0.18 -14.53
CA THR A 172 20.90 1.44 -14.67
C THR A 172 19.39 1.31 -14.45
N GLY A 173 18.87 0.10 -14.23
CA GLY A 173 17.44 -0.15 -14.00
C GLY A 173 16.56 -0.01 -15.25
N SER A 174 17.18 0.16 -16.42
CA SER A 174 16.48 0.23 -17.71
C SER A 174 16.05 -1.15 -18.21
N LEU A 175 16.63 -2.22 -17.66
CA LEU A 175 16.21 -3.60 -17.89
C LEU A 175 15.25 -4.04 -16.77
N GLN A 176 14.00 -4.34 -17.12
CA GLN A 176 12.98 -4.83 -16.19
C GLN A 176 12.31 -6.08 -16.75
N PRO A 177 11.71 -6.93 -15.90
CA PRO A 177 10.95 -8.10 -16.34
C PRO A 177 9.84 -7.71 -17.33
N GLU A 178 9.62 -8.53 -18.36
CA GLU A 178 8.60 -8.26 -19.38
C GLU A 178 7.18 -8.19 -18.79
N ASP A 179 6.93 -8.95 -17.72
CA ASP A 179 5.65 -8.98 -17.00
C ASP A 179 5.34 -7.71 -16.19
N SER A 180 6.16 -6.65 -16.30
CA SER A 180 6.06 -5.40 -15.51
C SER A 180 6.10 -5.62 -13.99
N SER A 181 6.61 -6.79 -13.56
CA SER A 181 6.80 -7.12 -12.15
C SER A 181 8.05 -6.41 -11.59
N ASN A 182 8.07 -6.22 -10.28
CA ASN A 182 9.16 -5.57 -9.59
C ASN A 182 10.17 -6.62 -9.10
N TRP A 183 11.40 -6.18 -8.89
CA TRP A 183 12.44 -6.99 -8.27
C TRP A 183 12.04 -7.38 -6.86
N ASN A 184 12.05 -8.68 -6.55
CA ASN A 184 11.81 -9.15 -5.20
C ASN A 184 13.01 -8.80 -4.31
N PRO A 185 12.85 -7.98 -3.25
CA PRO A 185 13.94 -7.69 -2.33
C PRO A 185 14.23 -8.84 -1.36
N TYR A 186 13.31 -9.79 -1.20
CA TYR A 186 13.41 -10.89 -0.25
C TYR A 186 14.07 -12.10 -0.90
N VAL A 187 15.39 -12.23 -0.77
CA VAL A 187 16.18 -13.39 -1.25
C VAL A 187 16.07 -14.61 -0.36
#